data_AF-A0A528FI87-F1
#
_entry.id   AF-A0A528FI87-F1
#
_cell.length_a   1.000
_cell.length_b   1.000
_cell.length_c   1.000
_cell.angle_alpha   90.00
_cell.angle_beta   90.00
_cell.angle_gamma   90.00
#
_symmetry.space_group_name_H-M   'P 1'
#
loop_
_entity.id
_entity.type
_entity.pdbx_description
1 polymer ?
#
loop_
_entity_poly.entity_id
_entity_poly.type
_entity_poly.pdbx_seq_one_letter_code
_entity_poly.pdbx_strand_id
1 'polypeptide(L)' 'DGQTGFLTPAGDVAAFASAIERLLARNDERTIMAAEARRFILEERSLGVAAARLAELLARIPVS' A
#
# COMPACT_ATOMS: atom_id res chain seq x y z
N ASP A 1 -2.23 11.75 0.92
CA ASP A 1 -1.02 11.13 1.51
C ASP A 1 -1.19 10.91 2.99
N GLY A 2 -0.68 9.80 3.55
CA GLY A 2 -0.82 9.48 4.96
C GLY A 2 -1.89 8.44 5.33
N GLN A 3 -2.55 7.78 4.38
CA GLN A 3 -3.54 6.74 4.70
C GLN A 3 -2.88 5.39 5.02
N THR A 4 -1.96 4.94 4.17
CA THR A 4 -1.22 3.67 4.35
C THR A 4 0.25 3.89 4.70
N GLY A 5 0.66 5.15 4.83
CA GLY A 5 2.03 5.59 5.07
C GLY A 5 2.32 6.95 4.44
N PHE A 6 3.58 7.36 4.49
CA PHE A 6 4.07 8.61 3.90
C PHE A 6 4.85 8.36 2.62
N LEU A 7 4.66 9.24 1.65
CA LEU A 7 5.55 9.39 0.50
C LEU A 7 6.39 10.65 0.73
N THR A 8 7.66 10.55 0.37
CA THR A 8 8.60 11.68 0.44
C THR A 8 9.22 11.88 -0.93
N PRO A 9 9.58 13.13 -1.30
CA PRO A 9 10.30 13.38 -2.54
C PRO A 9 11.59 12.54 -2.63
N ALA A 10 11.92 12.11 -3.84
CA ALA A 10 13.14 11.33 -4.06
C ALA A 10 14.38 12.16 -3.74
N GLY A 11 15.30 11.61 -2.94
CA GLY A 11 16.53 12.27 -2.53
C GLY A 11 16.36 13.28 -1.37
N ASP A 12 15.15 13.56 -0.92
CA ASP A 12 14.91 14.45 0.22
C ASP A 12 15.05 13.70 1.55
N VAL A 13 16.28 13.70 2.07
CA VAL A 13 16.63 13.06 3.35
C VAL A 13 15.92 13.73 4.53
N ALA A 14 15.72 15.04 4.49
CA ALA A 14 15.10 15.77 5.59
C ALA A 14 13.61 15.44 5.69
N ALA A 15 12.90 15.38 4.56
CA ALA A 15 11.51 14.95 4.52
C ALA A 15 11.35 13.50 5.01
N PHE A 16 12.27 12.60 4.61
CA PHE A 16 12.28 11.22 5.06
C PHE A 16 12.49 11.08 6.57
N ALA A 17 13.48 11.77 7.14
CA ALA A 17 13.75 11.78 8.57
C ALA A 17 12.54 12.31 9.36
N SER A 18 11.95 13.42 8.92
CA SER A 18 10.77 14.02 9.57
C SER A 18 9.55 13.08 9.56
N ALA A 19 9.34 12.33 8.47
CA ALA A 19 8.28 11.32 8.39
C ALA A 19 8.49 10.19 9.42
N ILE A 20 9.72 9.72 9.60
CA ILE A 20 10.06 8.70 10.61
C ILE A 20 9.84 9.26 12.02
N GLU A 21 10.36 10.44 12.32
CA GLU A 21 10.20 11.09 13.64
C GLU A 21 8.72 11.22 14.02
N ARG A 22 7.87 11.63 13.07
CA ARG A 22 6.42 11.72 13.28
C ARG A 22 5.82 10.36 13.63
N LEU A 23 6.15 9.31 12.87
CA LEU A 23 5.64 7.95 13.12
C LEU A 23 6.11 7.39 14.47
N LEU A 24 7.32 7.74 14.91
CA LEU A 24 7.83 7.35 16.23
C LEU A 24 7.12 8.11 17.36
N ALA A 25 6.85 9.41 17.17
CA ALA A 25 6.21 10.25 18.17
C ALA A 25 4.69 10.01 18.30
N ARG A 26 4.02 9.58 17.22
CA ARG A 26 2.54 9.46 17.15
C ARG A 26 2.11 8.01 16.93
N ASN A 27 2.03 7.27 18.02
CA ASN A 27 1.69 5.85 18.02
C ASN A 27 0.29 5.54 17.45
N ASP A 28 -0.68 6.40 17.73
CA ASP A 28 -2.04 6.32 17.24
C ASP A 28 -2.09 6.46 15.71
N GLU A 29 -1.45 7.51 15.18
CA GLU A 29 -1.34 7.77 13.75
C GLU A 29 -0.66 6.59 13.03
N ARG A 30 0.47 6.11 13.58
CA ARG A 30 1.17 4.94 13.04
C ARG A 30 0.29 3.68 13.04
N THR A 31 -0.51 3.47 14.09
CA THR A 31 -1.38 2.28 14.21
C THR A 31 -2.51 2.33 13.20
N ILE A 32 -3.13 3.49 13.02
CA ILE A 32 -4.18 3.71 12.02
C ILE A 32 -3.63 3.45 10.62
N MET A 33 -2.47 4.04 10.29
CA MET A 33 -1.83 3.82 8.99
C MET A 33 -1.49 2.35 8.73
N ALA A 34 -1.00 1.64 9.74
CA ALA A 34 -0.69 0.21 9.62
C ALA A 34 -1.95 -0.64 9.36
N ALA A 35 -3.07 -0.32 10.02
CA ALA A 35 -4.34 -1.00 9.79
C ALA A 35 -4.85 -0.77 8.37
N GLU A 36 -4.84 0.48 7.90
CA GLU A 36 -5.26 0.83 6.54
C GLU A 36 -4.33 0.23 5.48
N ALA A 37 -3.01 0.22 5.70
CA ALA A 37 -2.06 -0.43 4.81
C ALA A 37 -2.35 -1.93 4.68
N ARG A 38 -2.63 -2.60 5.81
CA ARG A 38 -2.97 -4.02 5.82
C ARG A 38 -4.28 -4.29 5.07
N ARG A 39 -5.31 -3.46 5.30
CA ARG A 39 -6.60 -3.56 4.61
C ARG A 39 -6.42 -3.43 3.10
N PHE A 40 -5.72 -2.39 2.65
CA PHE A 40 -5.44 -2.15 1.24
C PHE A 40 -4.73 -3.33 0.57
N ILE A 41 -3.70 -3.90 1.21
CA ILE A 41 -2.98 -5.05 0.64
C ILE A 41 -3.90 -6.26 0.47
N LEU A 42 -4.73 -6.56 1.46
CA LEU A 42 -5.62 -7.72 1.41
C LEU A 42 -6.72 -7.56 0.37
N GLU A 43 -7.29 -6.36 0.26
CA GLU A 43 -8.42 -6.08 -0.63
C GLU A 43 -7.98 -5.88 -2.09
N GLU A 44 -6.86 -5.20 -2.33
CA GLU A 44 -6.51 -4.74 -3.69
C GLU A 44 -5.30 -5.49 -4.28
N ARG A 45 -4.42 -6.02 -3.42
CA ARG A 45 -3.08 -6.53 -3.84
C ARG A 45 -2.79 -7.96 -3.40
N SER A 46 -3.81 -8.69 -2.95
CA SER A 46 -3.64 -10.09 -2.56
C SER A 46 -3.45 -11.00 -3.77
N LEU A 47 -2.79 -12.14 -3.55
CA LEU A 47 -2.58 -13.14 -4.60
C LEU A 47 -3.92 -13.65 -5.16
N GLY A 48 -4.93 -13.83 -4.30
CA GLY A 48 -6.26 -14.26 -4.72
C GLY A 48 -6.92 -13.26 -5.67
N VAL A 49 -6.85 -11.96 -5.35
CA VAL A 49 -7.36 -10.88 -6.21
C VAL A 49 -6.61 -10.84 -7.54
N ALA A 50 -5.28 -10.92 -7.49
CA ALA A 50 -4.45 -10.96 -8.70
C ALA A 50 -4.76 -12.18 -9.59
N ALA A 51 -4.91 -13.36 -8.99
CA ALA A 51 -5.23 -14.59 -9.71
C ALA A 51 -6.63 -14.54 -10.34
N ALA A 52 -7.63 -14.06 -9.61
CA ALA A 52 -8.99 -13.86 -10.14
C ALA A 52 -8.98 -12.89 -11.32
N ARG A 53 -8.25 -11.77 -11.20
CA ARG A 53 -8.10 -10.82 -12.30
C ARG A 53 -7.40 -11.43 -13.52
N LEU A 54 -6.35 -12.21 -13.30
CA LEU A 54 -5.67 -12.91 -14.39
C LEU A 54 -6.59 -13.93 -15.08
N ALA A 55 -7.33 -14.73 -14.31
CA ALA A 55 -8.29 -15.70 -14.84
C ALA A 55 -9.38 -15.01 -15.69
N GLU A 56 -9.90 -13.88 -15.22
CA GLU A 56 -10.85 -13.05 -15.97
C GLU A 56 -10.27 -12.59 -17.32
N LEU A 57 -9.01 -12.17 -17.34
CA LEU A 57 -8.34 -11.74 -18.58
C LEU A 57 -8.09 -12.91 -19.53
N LEU A 58 -7.66 -14.06 -19.01
CA LEU A 58 -7.40 -15.26 -19.81
C LEU A 58 -8.69 -15.80 -20.47
N ALA A 59 -9.83 -15.76 -19.76
CA ALA A 59 -11.12 -16.19 -20.31
C ALA A 59 -11.58 -15.37 -21.52
N ARG A 60 -11.02 -14.17 -21.74
CA ARG A 60 -11.33 -13.31 -22.89
C ARG A 60 -10.46 -13.62 -24.12
N ILE A 61 -9.43 -14.44 -23.97
CA ILE A 61 -8.56 -14.85 -25.07
C ILE A 61 -9.15 -16.12 -25.69
N PRO A 62 -9.59 -16.09 -26.96
CA PRO A 62 -10.05 -17.29 -27.65
C PRO A 62 -8.88 -18.26 -27.78
N VAL A 63 -9.04 -19.49 -27.31
CA VAL A 63 -8.09 -20.57 -27.61
C VAL A 63 -8.43 -21.05 -29.02
N SER A 64 -7.47 -20.88 -29.93
CA SER A 64 -7.56 -21.37 -31.33
C SER A 64 -7.44 -22.89 -31.40
#